data_AF-A0A534ZV95-F1
#
_entry.id   AF-A0A534ZV95-F1
#
_cell.length_a   1.000
_cell.length_b   1.000
_cell.length_c   1.000
_cell.angle_alpha   90.00
_cell.angle_beta   90.00
_cell.angle_gamma   90.00
#
_symmetry.space_group_name_H-M   'P 1'
#
loop_
_entity.id
_entity.type
_entity.pdbx_description
1 polymer ?
#
loop_
_entity_poly.entity_id
_entity_poly.type
_entity_poly.pdbx_seq_one_letter_code
_entity_poly.pdbx_strand_id
1 'polypeptide(L)'
;MGAADRGARPARARRRHAPHHPRPGGTPCRRRPACARPAPPMTIAVIPIPGLPMVRPGDDLAALLGDAIAEARVGLKARDVVAVCQKVVSKAEGSVVALDDVVASSFAEKLAAQTEGGKDPRAMEVVLRETKRIVRM
;
A
#
# COMPACT_ATOMS: atom_id res chain seq x y z
N MET A 1 -35.83 48.77 35.76
CA MET A 1 -34.60 49.29 35.14
C MET A 1 -34.38 48.53 33.82
N GLY A 2 -34.58 49.21 32.67
CA GLY A 2 -34.17 48.83 31.30
C GLY A 2 -34.69 47.49 30.73
N ALA A 3 -35.88 47.38 30.14
CA ALA A 3 -36.25 47.81 28.77
C ALA A 3 -35.31 47.25 27.68
N ALA A 4 -35.61 46.03 27.21
CA ALA A 4 -34.99 45.42 26.03
C ALA A 4 -35.43 46.16 24.76
N ASP A 5 -34.43 46.70 24.06
CA ASP A 5 -34.56 47.44 22.80
C ASP A 5 -35.01 46.49 21.67
N ARG A 6 -36.30 46.58 21.33
CA ARG A 6 -36.92 45.88 20.21
C ARG A 6 -36.74 46.72 18.95
N GLY A 7 -35.59 46.57 18.31
CA GLY A 7 -35.31 47.13 16.99
C GLY A 7 -36.29 46.59 15.94
N ALA A 8 -37.16 47.47 15.46
CA ALA A 8 -38.14 47.21 14.41
C ALA A 8 -37.43 46.89 13.08
N ARG A 9 -37.71 45.72 12.50
CA ARG A 9 -37.22 45.35 11.16
C ARG A 9 -38.05 46.07 10.09
N PRO A 10 -37.43 46.78 9.13
CA PRO A 10 -38.18 47.45 8.07
C PRO A 10 -38.81 46.42 7.12
N ALA A 11 -40.08 46.67 6.79
CA ALA A 11 -40.89 45.88 5.87
C ALA A 11 -40.23 45.79 4.49
N ARG A 12 -39.86 44.58 4.07
CA ARG A 12 -39.34 44.33 2.73
C ARG A 12 -40.46 44.56 1.71
N ALA A 13 -40.29 45.61 0.91
CA ALA A 13 -41.13 45.91 -0.24
C ALA A 13 -41.22 44.69 -1.18
N ARG A 14 -42.44 44.26 -1.47
CA ARG A 14 -42.75 43.22 -2.44
C ARG A 14 -42.31 43.69 -3.83
N ARG A 15 -41.14 43.25 -4.28
CA ARG A 15 -40.67 43.48 -5.65
C ARG A 15 -41.58 42.72 -6.59
N ARG A 16 -42.30 43.46 -7.43
CA ARG A 16 -43.17 42.95 -8.49
C ARG A 16 -42.29 42.18 -9.50
N HIS A 17 -42.69 40.95 -9.82
CA HIS A 17 -42.05 40.15 -10.87
C HIS A 17 -42.23 40.85 -12.22
N ALA A 18 -41.12 41.17 -12.88
CA ALA A 18 -41.10 41.58 -14.28
C ALA A 18 -41.12 40.31 -15.18
N PRO A 19 -41.77 40.34 -16.35
CA PRO A 19 -41.91 39.17 -17.21
C PRO A 19 -40.57 38.76 -17.85
N HIS A 20 -40.32 37.45 -17.87
CA HIS A 20 -39.15 36.84 -18.50
C HIS A 20 -39.19 37.01 -20.03
N HIS A 21 -38.22 37.73 -20.60
CA HIS A 21 -37.93 37.66 -22.03
C HIS A 21 -37.08 36.42 -22.34
N PRO A 22 -37.46 35.56 -23.31
CA PRO A 22 -36.63 34.44 -23.74
C PRO A 22 -35.44 34.94 -24.56
N ARG A 23 -34.24 34.44 -24.25
CA ARG A 23 -33.01 34.69 -25.03
C ARG A 23 -33.04 33.89 -26.34
N PRO A 24 -32.51 34.43 -27.45
CA PRO A 24 -32.50 33.73 -28.73
C PRO A 24 -31.46 32.60 -28.72
N GLY A 25 -31.80 31.53 -29.44
CA GLY A 25 -31.11 30.24 -29.44
C GLY A 25 -29.63 30.31 -29.83
N GLY A 26 -28.80 29.69 -28.99
CA GLY A 26 -27.51 29.13 -29.38
C GLY A 26 -27.66 27.62 -29.44
N THR A 27 -27.54 27.04 -30.64
CA THR A 27 -27.54 25.59 -30.86
C THR A 27 -26.48 24.94 -29.95
N PRO A 28 -26.81 23.92 -29.13
CA PRO A 28 -25.79 23.23 -28.37
C PRO A 28 -24.86 22.56 -29.38
N CYS A 29 -23.56 22.85 -29.26
CA CYS A 29 -22.52 22.27 -30.09
C CYS A 29 -22.77 20.76 -30.17
N ARG A 30 -23.20 20.27 -31.34
CA ARG A 30 -23.47 18.85 -31.56
C ARG A 30 -22.17 18.12 -31.25
N ARG A 31 -22.23 17.29 -30.20
CA ARG A 31 -21.19 16.38 -29.72
C ARG A 31 -20.40 15.78 -30.90
N ARG A 32 -19.22 16.34 -31.21
CA ARG A 32 -18.21 15.63 -31.99
C ARG A 32 -17.41 14.77 -31.00
N PRO A 33 -17.26 13.46 -31.21
CA PRO A 33 -16.39 12.61 -30.39
C PRO A 33 -14.88 12.89 -30.61
N ALA A 34 -14.53 13.92 -31.37
CA ALA A 34 -13.16 14.20 -31.82
C ALA A 34 -12.33 15.13 -30.90
N CYS A 35 -12.88 15.60 -29.77
CA CYS A 35 -12.15 16.50 -28.85
C CYS A 35 -11.61 15.79 -27.58
N ALA A 36 -11.76 14.47 -27.46
CA ALA A 36 -11.09 13.73 -26.39
C ALA A 36 -9.59 13.64 -26.70
N ARG A 37 -8.80 14.55 -26.12
CA ARG A 37 -7.34 14.41 -26.13
C ARG A 37 -7.02 13.07 -25.46
N PRO A 38 -6.34 12.13 -26.14
CA PRO A 38 -5.98 10.86 -25.51
C PRO A 38 -5.17 11.15 -24.25
N ALA A 39 -5.48 10.44 -23.16
CA ALA A 39 -4.69 10.54 -21.95
C ALA A 39 -3.23 10.23 -22.30
N PRO A 40 -2.26 10.98 -21.76
CA PRO A 40 -0.86 10.68 -21.99
C PRO A 40 -0.60 9.21 -21.59
N PRO A 41 0.27 8.49 -22.31
CA PRO A 41 0.57 7.11 -21.97
C PRO A 41 1.04 7.03 -20.52
N MET A 42 0.47 6.10 -19.76
CA MET A 42 0.90 5.85 -18.38
C MET A 42 2.15 4.98 -18.42
N THR A 43 3.23 5.46 -17.80
CA THR A 43 4.50 4.73 -17.69
C THR A 43 4.65 4.19 -16.28
N ILE A 44 5.04 2.92 -16.17
CA ILE A 44 5.49 2.30 -14.91
C ILE A 44 6.99 2.04 -15.03
N ALA A 45 7.74 2.37 -13.97
CA ALA A 45 9.15 2.04 -13.85
C ALA A 45 9.37 1.17 -12.61
N VAL A 46 10.21 0.15 -12.74
CA VAL A 46 10.67 -0.70 -11.62
C VAL A 46 12.17 -0.52 -11.53
N ILE A 47 12.64 -0.01 -10.39
CA ILE A 47 14.04 0.40 -10.22
C ILE A 47 14.65 -0.43 -9.09
N PRO A 48 15.73 -1.19 -9.33
CA PRO A 48 16.41 -1.92 -8.26
C PRO A 48 17.17 -0.95 -7.35
N ILE A 49 17.25 -1.30 -6.07
CA ILE A 49 18.08 -0.59 -5.09
C ILE A 49 19.34 -1.44 -4.82
N PRO A 50 20.49 -1.10 -5.44
CA PRO A 50 21.75 -1.80 -5.19
C PRO A 50 22.37 -1.40 -3.84
N GLY A 51 23.43 -2.08 -3.42
CA GLY A 51 24.27 -1.64 -2.29
C GLY A 51 23.77 -2.02 -0.90
N LEU A 52 22.62 -2.69 -0.78
CA LEU A 52 22.15 -3.19 0.52
C LEU A 52 23.16 -4.17 1.14
N PRO A 53 23.53 -4.00 2.43
CA PRO A 53 24.43 -4.90 3.11
C PRO A 53 23.76 -6.23 3.45
N MET A 54 24.54 -7.18 3.98
CA MET A 54 23.98 -8.39 4.55
C MET A 54 23.21 -8.07 5.83
N VAL A 55 21.88 -8.14 5.76
CA VAL A 55 20.97 -7.90 6.91
C VAL A 55 21.17 -8.97 7.99
N ARG A 56 21.21 -8.51 9.24
CA ARG A 56 21.38 -9.29 10.47
C ARG A 56 20.21 -9.08 11.44
N PRO A 57 20.00 -9.99 12.40
CA PRO A 57 19.05 -9.77 13.50
C PRO A 57 19.30 -8.46 14.24
N GLY A 58 18.23 -7.67 14.40
CA GLY A 58 18.25 -6.38 15.09
C GLY A 58 18.61 -5.17 14.23
N ASP A 59 18.94 -5.36 12.95
CA ASP A 59 19.24 -4.23 12.05
C ASP A 59 17.99 -3.35 11.84
N ASP A 60 18.19 -2.01 11.83
CA ASP A 60 17.16 -1.07 11.39
C ASP A 60 17.03 -1.11 9.85
N LEU A 61 16.10 -1.96 9.39
CA LEU A 61 15.88 -2.17 7.96
C LEU A 61 15.41 -0.88 7.24
N ALA A 62 14.69 0.01 7.93
CA ALA A 62 14.21 1.25 7.32
C ALA A 62 15.38 2.22 7.08
N ALA A 63 16.28 2.35 8.04
CA ALA A 63 17.51 3.14 7.87
C ALA A 63 18.37 2.58 6.74
N LEU A 64 18.62 1.26 6.72
CA LEU A 64 19.42 0.61 5.67
C LEU A 64 18.84 0.81 4.26
N LEU A 65 17.51 0.73 4.11
CA LEU A 65 16.85 1.00 2.83
C LEU A 65 16.94 2.48 2.45
N GLY A 66 16.76 3.39 3.41
CA GLY A 66 16.88 4.83 3.21
C GLY A 66 18.26 5.22 2.69
N ASP A 67 19.31 4.70 3.33
CA ASP A 67 20.71 4.94 2.95
C ASP A 67 21.00 4.41 1.54
N ALA A 68 20.61 3.16 1.25
CA ALA A 68 20.83 2.56 -0.06
C ALA A 68 20.08 3.30 -1.20
N ILE A 69 18.86 3.78 -0.95
CA ILE A 69 18.09 4.59 -1.91
C ILE A 69 18.80 5.93 -2.18
N ALA A 70 19.32 6.57 -1.12
CA ALA A 70 20.05 7.83 -1.23
C ALA A 70 21.35 7.66 -2.02
N GLU A 71 22.13 6.62 -1.72
CA GLU A 71 23.38 6.30 -2.41
C GLU A 71 23.17 5.94 -3.89
N ALA A 72 22.14 5.17 -4.19
CA ALA A 72 21.79 4.80 -5.57
C ALA A 72 21.28 5.98 -6.41
N ARG A 73 21.03 7.15 -5.79
CA ARG A 73 20.50 8.37 -6.44
C ARG A 73 19.21 8.13 -7.24
N VAL A 74 18.40 7.16 -6.81
CA VAL A 74 17.12 6.81 -7.47
C VAL A 74 16.07 7.89 -7.21
N GLY A 75 16.08 8.48 -6.01
CA GLY A 75 15.19 9.57 -5.61
C GLY A 75 13.74 9.11 -5.45
N LEU A 76 13.27 8.96 -4.20
CA LEU A 76 11.90 8.55 -3.91
C LEU A 76 10.94 9.75 -4.00
N LYS A 77 9.84 9.59 -4.73
CA LYS A 77 8.80 10.62 -4.89
C LYS A 77 7.55 10.24 -4.12
N ALA A 78 6.72 11.25 -3.85
CA ALA A 78 5.39 11.00 -3.30
C ALA A 78 4.63 10.05 -4.25
N ARG A 79 4.03 9.01 -3.65
CA ARG A 79 3.27 7.94 -4.33
C ARG A 79 4.11 6.83 -4.97
N ASP A 80 5.43 6.84 -4.79
CA ASP A 80 6.25 5.67 -5.11
C ASP A 80 6.01 4.54 -4.11
N VAL A 81 6.27 3.31 -4.56
CA VAL A 81 6.12 2.09 -3.75
C VAL A 81 7.49 1.44 -3.58
N VAL A 82 7.86 1.17 -2.33
CA VAL A 82 9.06 0.40 -1.99
C VAL A 82 8.63 -1.06 -1.79
N ALA A 83 9.11 -1.95 -2.66
CA ALA A 83 8.88 -3.38 -2.56
C ALA A 83 10.09 -4.05 -1.90
N VAL A 84 9.86 -4.76 -0.80
CA VAL A 84 10.90 -5.44 -0.02
C VAL A 84 10.60 -6.93 0.04
N CYS A 85 11.58 -7.77 -0.26
CA CYS A 85 11.45 -9.22 -0.12
C CYS A 85 11.34 -9.61 1.36
N GLN A 86 10.44 -10.52 1.69
CA GLN A 86 10.22 -10.97 3.06
C GLN A 86 11.49 -11.44 3.79
N LYS A 87 12.44 -12.08 3.08
CA LYS A 87 13.63 -12.67 3.72
C LYS A 87 14.47 -11.65 4.50
N VAL A 88 14.61 -10.41 4.01
CA VAL A 88 15.38 -9.39 4.75
C VAL A 88 14.62 -8.86 5.96
N VAL A 89 13.29 -8.80 5.87
CA VAL A 89 12.42 -8.47 7.02
C VAL A 89 12.57 -9.54 8.10
N SER A 90 12.42 -10.83 7.74
CA SER A 90 12.58 -11.93 8.69
C SER A 90 13.97 -12.00 9.32
N LYS A 91 15.03 -11.59 8.60
CA LYS A 91 16.37 -11.50 9.20
C LYS A 91 16.47 -10.37 10.21
N ALA A 92 16.00 -9.16 9.87
CA ALA A 92 16.03 -8.01 10.76
C ALA A 92 15.21 -8.25 12.04
N GLU A 93 14.06 -8.92 11.91
CA GLU A 93 13.19 -9.32 13.03
C GLU A 93 13.76 -10.46 13.88
N GLY A 94 14.88 -11.07 13.49
CA GLY A 94 15.50 -12.16 14.25
C GLY A 94 14.82 -13.52 14.09
N SER A 95 14.00 -13.71 13.07
CA SER A 95 13.28 -14.96 12.77
C SER A 95 14.19 -16.04 12.13
N VAL A 96 15.43 -16.13 12.58
CA VAL A 96 16.43 -17.11 12.13
C VAL A 96 16.53 -18.21 13.18
N VAL A 97 16.35 -19.45 12.76
CA VAL A 97 16.39 -20.63 13.64
C VAL A 97 17.56 -21.52 13.24
N ALA A 98 18.40 -21.88 14.20
CA ALA A 98 19.41 -22.92 14.01
C ALA A 98 18.73 -24.29 14.08
N LEU A 99 18.83 -25.08 13.00
CA LEU A 99 18.17 -26.39 12.93
C LEU A 99 18.72 -27.40 13.94
N ASP A 100 19.97 -27.22 14.39
CA ASP A 100 20.59 -28.08 15.40
C ASP A 100 19.93 -27.94 16.78
N ASP A 101 19.23 -26.81 17.03
CA ASP A 101 18.48 -26.57 18.26
C ASP A 101 17.02 -27.07 18.17
N VAL A 102 16.62 -27.66 17.05
CA VAL A 102 15.24 -28.09 16.81
C VAL A 102 15.10 -29.60 16.96
N VAL A 103 14.26 -30.00 17.92
CA VAL A 103 13.80 -31.40 18.06
C VAL A 103 12.56 -31.59 17.21
N ALA A 104 12.63 -32.50 16.22
CA ALA A 104 11.50 -32.83 15.36
C ALA A 104 10.48 -33.71 16.09
N SER A 105 9.20 -33.40 15.91
CA SER A 105 8.12 -34.28 16.36
C SER A 105 7.95 -35.50 15.44
N SER A 106 7.37 -36.59 15.96
CA SER A 106 7.04 -37.77 15.14
C SER A 106 6.08 -37.46 13.99
N PHE A 107 5.30 -36.38 14.10
CA PHE A 107 4.46 -35.88 13.01
C PHE A 107 5.30 -35.17 11.93
N ALA A 108 6.24 -34.32 12.34
CA ALA A 108 7.17 -33.66 11.42
C ALA A 108 8.03 -34.68 10.64
N GLU A 109 8.51 -35.73 11.30
CA GLU A 109 9.26 -36.83 10.66
C GLU A 109 8.45 -37.54 9.58
N LYS A 110 7.20 -37.92 9.90
CA LYS A 110 6.31 -38.58 8.94
C LYS A 110 6.03 -37.69 7.73
N LEU A 111 5.74 -36.41 7.96
CA LEU A 111 5.44 -35.47 6.88
C LEU A 111 6.67 -35.19 6.02
N ALA A 112 7.84 -35.03 6.63
CA ALA A 112 9.11 -34.85 5.94
C ALA A 112 9.41 -36.04 4.99
N ALA A 113 9.20 -37.27 5.45
CA ALA A 113 9.39 -38.48 4.64
C ALA A 113 8.41 -38.59 3.45
N GLN A 114 7.25 -37.95 3.53
CA GLN A 114 6.25 -37.93 2.46
C GLN A 114 6.53 -36.88 1.38
N THR A 115 7.42 -35.92 1.66
CA THR A 115 7.80 -34.90 0.66
C THR A 115 8.71 -35.46 -0.42
N GLU A 116 8.53 -34.98 -1.66
CA GLU A 116 9.42 -35.29 -2.77
C GLU A 116 10.87 -34.85 -2.42
N GLY A 117 11.78 -35.82 -2.36
CA GLY A 117 13.19 -35.58 -2.04
C GLY A 117 13.55 -35.63 -0.55
N GLY A 118 12.60 -35.88 0.36
CA GLY A 118 12.86 -36.08 1.80
C GLY A 118 13.43 -34.83 2.49
N LYS A 119 12.55 -33.92 2.92
CA LYS A 119 12.96 -32.71 3.64
C LYS A 119 13.54 -33.03 5.02
N ASP A 120 14.37 -32.15 5.59
CA ASP A 120 14.84 -32.31 6.98
C ASP A 120 13.64 -32.24 7.96
N PRO A 121 13.40 -33.26 8.81
CA PRO A 121 12.34 -33.24 9.81
C PRO A 121 12.37 -32.02 10.73
N ARG A 122 13.56 -31.50 11.06
CA ARG A 122 13.75 -30.31 11.91
C ARG A 122 13.28 -29.05 11.20
N ALA A 123 13.53 -28.95 9.89
CA ALA A 123 12.99 -27.87 9.09
C ALA A 123 11.47 -27.98 8.93
N MET A 124 10.95 -29.20 8.77
CA MET A 124 9.50 -29.44 8.74
C MET A 124 8.83 -29.02 10.06
N GLU A 125 9.45 -29.34 11.18
CA GLU A 125 9.00 -28.91 12.51
C GLU A 125 8.91 -27.39 12.62
N VAL A 126 9.91 -26.63 12.14
CA VAL A 126 9.84 -25.15 12.11
C VAL A 126 8.67 -24.66 11.26
N VAL A 127 8.44 -25.27 10.08
CA VAL A 127 7.28 -24.93 9.25
C VAL A 127 5.97 -25.17 9.99
N LEU A 128 5.86 -26.30 10.70
CA LEU A 128 4.66 -26.64 11.46
C LEU A 128 4.39 -25.68 12.61
N ARG A 129 5.43 -25.23 13.33
CA ARG A 129 5.31 -24.23 14.41
C ARG A 129 4.74 -22.90 13.93
N GLU A 130 5.10 -22.49 12.73
CA GLU A 130 4.62 -21.24 12.10
C GLU A 130 3.33 -21.43 11.27
N THR A 131 2.80 -22.66 11.18
CA THR A 131 1.62 -22.98 10.38
C THR A 131 0.37 -23.04 11.24
N LYS A 132 -0.68 -22.30 10.83
CA LYS A 132 -2.01 -22.39 11.47
C LYS A 132 -2.85 -23.57 10.99
N ARG A 133 -2.70 -23.97 9.72
CA ARG A 133 -3.48 -25.05 9.09
C ARG A 133 -2.75 -25.59 7.86
N ILE A 134 -2.70 -26.91 7.74
CA ILE A 134 -2.20 -27.60 6.54
C ILE A 134 -3.36 -27.70 5.54
N VAL A 135 -3.14 -27.19 4.31
CA VAL A 135 -4.16 -27.17 3.25
C VAL A 135 -4.00 -28.34 2.27
N ARG A 136 -2.76 -28.82 2.10
CA ARG A 136 -2.41 -29.93 1.23
C ARG A 136 -1.22 -30.69 1.81
N MET A 137 -1.25 -32.00 1.64
CA MET A 137 -0.17 -32.94 1.97
C MET A 137 0.50 -33.41 0.69
#